data_AF-A0AAI9LFM7-F1
#
_entry.id   AF-A0AAI9LFM7-F1
#
_cell.length_a   1.000
_cell.length_b   1.000
_cell.length_c   1.000
_cell.angle_alpha   90.00
_cell.angle_beta   90.00
_cell.angle_gamma   90.00
#
_symmetry.space_group_name_H-M   'P 1'
#
loop_
_entity.id
_entity.type
_entity.pdbx_description
1 polymer ?
#
loop_
_entity_poly.entity_id
_entity_poly.type
_entity_poly.pdbx_seq_one_letter_code
_entity_poly.pdbx_strand_id
1 'polypeptide(L)'
;MTNRLLPSKLRTQPRVALGCVFVSLGAIQALGAGPVLLTYLLMRHMQGDWGQVSDEDWQRNERALDTGDFLLSSYVLSSGQKLWVHTTGTRSATFVLLPAESGQLKPWPPELATRLNDARCRPDDCQGGSPVSRPSRPAWRGRRC
;
A
#
# COMPACT_ATOMS: atom_id res chain seq x y z
N MET A 1 26.60 -10.18 -24.91
CA MET A 1 27.57 -10.70 -23.91
C MET A 1 28.32 -9.46 -23.44
N THR A 2 28.28 -8.95 -22.22
CA THR A 2 28.03 -9.45 -20.86
C THR A 2 27.83 -8.15 -20.05
N ASN A 3 26.76 -8.00 -19.28
CA ASN A 3 26.98 -7.98 -17.83
C ASN A 3 25.70 -8.40 -17.08
N ARG A 4 25.50 -9.70 -16.93
CA ARG A 4 24.58 -10.29 -15.95
C ARG A 4 25.30 -10.40 -14.61
N LEU A 5 25.61 -9.27 -13.99
CA LEU A 5 26.01 -9.22 -12.59
C LEU A 5 24.81 -8.72 -11.77
N LEU A 6 24.10 -9.67 -11.15
CA LEU A 6 23.17 -9.38 -10.06
C LEU A 6 23.97 -9.17 -8.75
N PRO A 7 23.44 -8.46 -7.74
CA PRO A 7 22.96 -7.09 -7.78
C PRO A 7 23.54 -6.31 -6.58
N SER A 8 24.35 -5.27 -6.77
CA SER A 8 25.06 -4.60 -5.66
C SER A 8 24.20 -3.70 -4.76
N LYS A 9 22.87 -3.64 -4.91
CA LYS A 9 21.99 -2.90 -4.00
C LYS A 9 20.63 -3.57 -3.88
N LEU A 10 20.43 -4.41 -2.85
CA LEU A 10 19.12 -4.36 -2.21
C LEU A 10 18.99 -2.92 -1.72
N ARG A 11 18.20 -2.08 -2.39
CA ARG A 11 17.85 -0.76 -1.84
C ARG A 11 17.08 -1.05 -0.55
N THR A 12 17.79 -1.07 0.58
CA THR A 12 17.23 -1.30 1.90
C THR A 12 16.38 -0.14 2.37
N GLN A 13 16.52 1.03 1.74
CA GLN A 13 15.73 2.21 2.06
C GLN A 13 14.52 2.34 1.12
N PRO A 14 13.31 2.50 1.67
CA PRO A 14 12.12 2.79 0.86
C PRO A 14 12.29 4.16 0.17
N ARG A 15 11.95 4.23 -1.12
CA ARG A 15 11.90 5.47 -1.90
C ARG A 15 10.67 6.30 -1.59
N VAL A 16 9.59 5.63 -1.17
CA VAL A 16 8.28 6.23 -0.94
C VAL A 16 7.82 5.89 0.47
N ALA A 17 7.47 6.92 1.23
CA ALA A 17 6.71 6.74 2.47
C ALA A 17 5.23 6.54 2.13
N LEU A 18 4.60 5.54 2.74
CA LEU A 18 3.20 5.23 2.44
C LEU A 18 2.20 6.12 3.20
N GLY A 19 2.59 6.64 4.37
CA GLY A 19 1.66 7.32 5.27
C GLY A 19 0.50 6.40 5.69
N CYS A 20 -0.70 6.96 5.82
CA CYS A 20 -1.91 6.22 6.13
C CYS A 20 -2.38 5.39 4.93
N VAL A 21 -2.52 4.08 5.11
CA VAL A 21 -2.97 3.19 4.03
C VAL A 21 -4.48 2.96 4.11
N PHE A 22 -5.18 3.29 3.03
CA PHE A 22 -6.60 3.02 2.84
C PHE A 22 -6.79 1.96 1.76
N VAL A 23 -7.75 1.05 1.95
CA VAL A 23 -8.02 -0.02 0.99
C VAL A 23 -9.51 -0.02 0.70
N SER A 24 -9.89 0.03 -0.57
CA SER A 24 -11.29 -0.06 -0.96
C SER A 24 -11.84 -1.46 -0.69
N LEU A 25 -13.16 -1.56 -0.53
CA LEU A 25 -13.82 -2.86 -0.39
C LEU A 25 -13.59 -3.74 -1.63
N GLY A 26 -13.65 -3.15 -2.83
CA GLY A 26 -13.38 -3.87 -4.08
C GLY A 26 -11.95 -4.40 -4.14
N ALA A 27 -10.97 -3.64 -3.65
CA ALA A 27 -9.58 -4.11 -3.57
C ALA A 27 -9.39 -5.26 -2.57
N ILE A 28 -10.05 -5.20 -1.40
CA ILE A 28 -10.02 -6.30 -0.42
C ILE A 28 -10.60 -7.58 -1.05
N GLN A 29 -11.73 -7.46 -1.74
CA GLN A 29 -12.37 -8.59 -2.43
C GLN A 29 -11.48 -9.16 -3.54
N ALA A 30 -10.84 -8.29 -4.33
CA ALA A 30 -9.90 -8.67 -5.37
C ALA A 30 -8.69 -9.46 -4.81
N LEU A 31 -8.14 -8.99 -3.68
CA LEU A 31 -7.01 -9.62 -3.01
C LEU A 31 -7.39 -10.97 -2.37
N GLY A 32 -8.58 -11.07 -1.77
CA GLY A 32 -9.07 -12.30 -1.15
C GLY A 32 -9.22 -13.49 -2.12
N ALA A 33 -9.25 -13.22 -3.42
CA ALA A 33 -9.33 -14.23 -4.47
C ALA A 33 -7.96 -14.80 -4.89
N GLY A 34 -6.83 -14.27 -4.39
CA GLY A 34 -5.49 -14.63 -4.88
C GLY A 34 -4.44 -14.85 -3.79
N PRO A 35 -3.27 -15.42 -4.14
CA PRO A 35 -2.16 -15.65 -3.21
C PRO A 35 -1.33 -14.39 -2.94
N VAL A 36 -1.58 -13.29 -3.66
CA VAL A 36 -0.81 -12.05 -3.55
C VAL A 36 -1.25 -11.26 -2.33
N LEU A 37 -0.32 -11.03 -1.41
CA LEU A 37 -0.58 -10.23 -0.21
C LEU A 37 -0.53 -8.73 -0.53
N LEU A 38 -1.46 -7.96 0.06
CA LEU A 38 -1.44 -6.50 0.01
C LEU A 38 -0.07 -5.91 0.38
N THR A 39 0.53 -6.45 1.44
CA THR A 39 1.86 -6.04 1.93
C THR A 39 2.94 -6.16 0.87
N TYR A 40 2.86 -7.17 0.00
CA TYR A 40 3.81 -7.33 -1.11
C TYR A 40 3.67 -6.21 -2.15
N LEU A 41 2.44 -5.84 -2.52
CA LEU A 41 2.19 -4.74 -3.46
C LEU A 41 2.64 -3.39 -2.88
N LEU A 42 2.42 -3.17 -1.59
CA LEU A 42 2.89 -1.99 -0.88
C LEU A 42 4.42 -1.93 -0.83
N MET A 43 5.11 -3.04 -0.55
CA MET A 43 6.57 -3.08 -0.58
C MET A 43 7.15 -2.75 -1.95
N ARG A 44 6.53 -3.23 -3.04
CA ARG A 44 6.93 -2.88 -4.40
C ARG A 44 6.78 -1.38 -4.66
N HIS A 45 5.64 -0.81 -4.27
CA HIS A 45 5.39 0.62 -4.40
C HIS A 45 6.41 1.45 -3.61
N MET A 46 6.71 1.03 -2.37
CA MET A 46 7.74 1.67 -1.53
C MET A 46 9.13 1.65 -2.16
N GLN A 47 9.45 0.61 -2.91
CA GLN A 47 10.73 0.48 -3.62
C GLN A 47 10.75 1.24 -4.96
N GLY A 48 9.63 1.86 -5.35
CA GLY A 48 9.46 2.51 -6.64
C GLY A 48 9.39 1.54 -7.81
N ASP A 49 8.93 0.31 -7.55
CA ASP A 49 8.46 -0.57 -8.61
C ASP A 49 7.01 -0.20 -8.91
N TRP A 50 6.80 0.56 -9.99
CA TRP A 50 5.47 1.07 -10.33
C TRP A 50 4.57 0.02 -11.01
N GLY A 51 5.09 -1.17 -11.28
CA GLY A 51 4.36 -2.26 -11.92
C GLY A 51 4.04 -1.97 -13.39
N GLN A 52 2.81 -2.27 -13.79
CA GLN A 52 2.30 -2.13 -15.16
C GLN A 52 1.61 -0.78 -15.38
N VAL A 53 2.40 0.28 -15.45
CA VAL A 53 2.00 1.63 -15.87
C VAL A 53 2.59 1.95 -17.25
N SER A 54 2.13 3.02 -17.91
CA SER A 54 2.74 3.46 -19.16
C SER A 54 4.13 4.07 -18.92
N ASP A 55 4.93 4.21 -19.98
CA ASP A 55 6.26 4.83 -19.88
C ASP A 55 6.15 6.30 -19.43
N GLU A 56 5.10 7.01 -19.84
CA GLU A 56 4.84 8.39 -19.42
C GLU A 56 4.53 8.47 -17.92
N ASP A 57 3.71 7.55 -17.40
CA ASP A 57 3.38 7.48 -15.98
C ASP A 57 4.59 7.03 -15.15
N TRP A 58 5.43 6.13 -15.69
CA TRP A 58 6.68 5.76 -15.07
C TRP A 58 7.60 6.98 -14.89
N GLN A 59 7.80 7.75 -15.96
CA GLN A 59 8.60 8.98 -15.90
C GLN A 59 7.97 10.04 -15.00
N ARG A 60 6.64 10.15 -15.00
CA ARG A 60 5.91 11.03 -14.10
C ARG A 60 6.19 10.66 -12.64
N ASN A 61 6.11 9.39 -12.27
CA ASN A 61 6.40 8.93 -10.92
C ASN A 61 7.84 9.25 -10.52
N GLU A 62 8.80 9.00 -11.40
CA GLU A 62 10.21 9.29 -11.13
C GLU A 62 10.44 10.79 -10.87
N ARG A 63 9.80 11.68 -11.64
CA ARG A 63 9.83 13.13 -11.38
C ARG A 63 9.11 13.50 -10.08
N ALA A 64 7.98 12.84 -9.81
CA ALA A 64 7.15 13.08 -8.64
C ALA A 64 7.84 12.77 -7.32
N LEU A 65 8.87 11.91 -7.33
CA LEU A 65 9.72 11.67 -6.15
C LEU A 65 10.43 12.95 -5.68
N ASP A 66 10.80 13.84 -6.60
CA ASP A 66 11.49 15.08 -6.29
C ASP A 66 10.51 16.27 -6.21
N THR A 67 9.46 16.30 -7.04
CA THR A 67 8.51 17.43 -7.10
C THR A 67 7.41 17.36 -6.05
N GLY A 68 7.19 16.19 -5.43
CA GLY A 68 6.10 15.99 -4.47
C GLY A 68 4.72 15.86 -5.14
N ASP A 69 4.67 15.42 -6.40
CA ASP A 69 3.42 15.05 -7.07
C ASP A 69 2.92 13.67 -6.65
N PHE A 70 1.68 13.32 -7.00
CA PHE A 70 1.13 11.99 -6.70
C PHE A 70 1.89 10.89 -7.44
N LEU A 71 1.93 9.71 -6.82
CA LEU A 71 2.50 8.49 -7.39
C LEU A 71 1.39 7.51 -7.71
N LEU A 72 1.57 6.75 -8.80
CA LEU A 72 0.64 5.70 -9.20
C LEU A 72 1.38 4.41 -9.51
N SER A 73 0.95 3.30 -8.94
CA SER A 73 1.34 1.95 -9.36
C SER A 73 0.15 1.12 -9.75
N SER A 74 0.39 0.21 -10.68
CA SER A 74 -0.64 -0.68 -11.22
C SER A 74 -0.13 -2.11 -11.19
N TYR A 75 -0.85 -3.00 -10.51
CA TYR A 75 -0.49 -4.39 -10.36
C TYR A 75 -1.62 -5.28 -10.87
N VAL A 76 -1.28 -6.26 -11.70
CA VAL A 76 -2.22 -7.28 -12.14
C VAL A 76 -2.14 -8.47 -11.21
N LEU A 77 -3.29 -8.83 -10.64
CA LEU A 77 -3.45 -10.03 -9.82
C LEU A 77 -3.48 -11.28 -10.71
N SER A 78 -3.31 -12.45 -10.10
CA SER A 78 -3.44 -13.75 -10.80
C SER A 78 -4.83 -13.96 -11.42
N SER A 79 -5.86 -13.28 -10.92
CA SER A 79 -7.21 -13.27 -11.48
C SER A 79 -7.33 -12.43 -12.77
N GLY A 80 -6.29 -11.70 -13.17
CA GLY A 80 -6.31 -10.75 -14.28
C GLY A 80 -6.84 -9.37 -13.90
N GLN A 81 -7.34 -9.19 -12.68
CA GLN A 81 -7.83 -7.90 -12.21
C GLN A 81 -6.67 -6.95 -11.88
N LYS A 82 -6.81 -5.67 -12.26
CA LYS A 82 -5.86 -4.61 -11.95
C LYS A 82 -6.18 -3.99 -10.59
N LEU A 83 -5.16 -3.83 -9.78
CA LEU A 83 -5.16 -3.01 -8.58
C LEU A 83 -4.27 -1.80 -8.78
N TRP A 84 -4.77 -0.64 -8.36
CA TRP A 84 -4.01 0.58 -8.31
C TRP A 84 -3.60 0.89 -6.88
N VAL A 85 -2.36 1.36 -6.73
CA VAL A 85 -1.81 1.89 -5.49
C VAL A 85 -1.40 3.32 -5.78
N HIS A 86 -2.06 4.29 -5.15
CA HIS A 86 -1.73 5.69 -5.32
C HIS A 86 -1.29 6.34 -4.01
N THR A 87 -0.23 7.15 -4.06
CA THR A 87 0.28 7.85 -2.89
C THR A 87 0.23 9.34 -3.14
N THR A 88 -0.32 10.08 -2.16
CA THR A 88 -0.49 11.54 -2.25
C THR A 88 0.86 12.24 -2.36
N GLY A 89 0.87 13.45 -2.93
CA GLY A 89 2.09 14.24 -3.11
C GLY A 89 2.92 14.43 -1.84
N THR A 90 2.24 14.72 -0.73
CA THR A 90 2.85 14.87 0.61
C THR A 90 3.22 13.54 1.27
N ARG A 91 2.96 12.40 0.62
CA ARG A 91 3.23 11.04 1.12
C ARG A 91 2.52 10.74 2.45
N SER A 92 1.46 11.48 2.77
CA SER A 92 0.68 11.32 4.00
C SER A 92 -0.36 10.22 3.91
N ALA A 93 -0.76 9.82 2.71
CA ALA A 93 -1.70 8.75 2.50
C ALA A 93 -1.39 7.96 1.23
N THR A 94 -1.67 6.65 1.32
CA THR A 94 -1.67 5.73 0.20
C THR A 94 -3.03 5.06 0.14
N PHE A 95 -3.59 4.91 -1.04
CA PHE A 95 -4.81 4.12 -1.20
C PHE A 95 -4.64 3.00 -2.21
N VAL A 96 -5.36 1.92 -1.96
CA VAL A 96 -5.35 0.72 -2.77
C VAL A 96 -6.78 0.45 -3.23
N LEU A 97 -7.00 0.52 -4.53
CA LEU A 97 -8.33 0.48 -5.14
C LEU A 97 -8.30 -0.13 -6.53
N LEU A 98 -9.48 -0.44 -7.07
CA LEU A 98 -9.66 -0.85 -8.46
C LEU A 98 -9.68 0.38 -9.39
N PRO A 99 -9.25 0.25 -10.66
CA PRO A 99 -9.34 1.36 -11.63
C PRO A 99 -10.76 1.91 -11.79
N ALA A 100 -11.79 1.07 -11.66
CA ALA A 100 -13.18 1.49 -11.75
C ALA A 100 -13.63 2.36 -10.55
N GLU A 101 -12.96 2.24 -9.41
CA GLU A 101 -13.26 3.00 -8.19
C GLU A 101 -12.53 4.36 -8.18
N SER A 102 -11.48 4.53 -8.99
CA SER A 102 -10.65 5.74 -8.95
C SER A 102 -11.41 6.99 -9.39
N GLY A 103 -12.33 6.87 -10.35
CA GLY A 103 -13.20 7.96 -10.77
C GLY A 103 -14.30 8.30 -9.76
N GLN A 104 -14.53 7.45 -8.75
CA GLN A 104 -15.54 7.64 -7.71
C GLN A 104 -14.97 8.34 -6.46
N LEU A 105 -13.64 8.41 -6.36
CA LEU A 105 -12.98 9.31 -5.43
C LEU A 105 -13.25 10.75 -5.92
N LYS A 106 -14.37 11.32 -5.48
CA LYS A 106 -14.61 12.78 -5.59
C LYS A 106 -13.36 13.51 -5.12
N PRO A 107 -13.00 14.67 -5.72
CA PRO A 107 -11.90 15.47 -5.23
C PRO A 107 -12.10 15.65 -3.74
N TRP A 108 -11.15 15.10 -3.01
CA TRP A 108 -11.19 15.03 -1.57
C TRP A 108 -11.44 16.46 -1.06
N PRO A 109 -12.42 16.66 -0.17
CA PRO A 109 -12.66 17.99 0.37
C PRO A 109 -11.35 18.52 0.96
N PRO A 110 -10.95 19.77 0.64
CA PRO A 110 -9.70 20.34 1.14
C PRO A 110 -9.57 20.18 2.67
N GLU A 111 -10.69 20.22 3.41
CA GLU A 111 -10.70 20.06 4.86
C GLU A 111 -10.15 18.72 5.36
N LEU A 112 -10.31 17.63 4.62
CA LEU A 112 -9.80 16.34 5.04
C LEU A 112 -8.33 16.17 4.63
N ALA A 113 -7.82 16.91 3.62
CA ALA A 113 -6.40 16.89 3.25
C ALA A 113 -5.58 17.60 4.34
N THR A 114 -6.15 18.67 4.90
CA THR A 114 -5.62 19.34 6.09
C THR A 114 -5.57 18.39 7.28
N ARG A 115 -6.60 17.57 7.53
CA ARG A 115 -6.60 16.60 8.65
C ARG A 115 -5.54 15.51 8.53
N LEU A 116 -5.20 15.06 7.33
CA LEU A 116 -4.10 14.10 7.12
C LEU A 116 -2.72 14.75 7.24
N ASN A 117 -2.59 16.05 6.93
CA ASN A 117 -1.35 16.79 7.11
C ASN A 117 -1.16 17.29 8.57
N ASP A 118 -2.25 17.55 9.31
CA ASP A 118 -2.24 17.92 10.74
C ASP A 118 -2.17 16.71 11.67
N ALA A 119 -2.55 15.53 11.19
CA ALA A 119 -2.28 14.25 11.84
C ALA A 119 -0.80 13.91 11.72
N ARG A 120 0.06 14.71 12.36
CA ARG A 120 1.21 14.14 13.05
C ARG A 120 0.62 13.10 13.98
N CYS A 121 0.63 11.83 13.59
CA CYS A 121 0.45 10.74 14.54
C CYS A 121 1.43 11.02 15.67
N ARG A 122 0.93 11.51 16.81
CA ARG A 122 1.76 11.57 18.00
C ARG A 122 2.03 10.12 18.37
N PRO A 123 3.25 9.76 18.75
CA PRO A 123 3.56 8.41 19.25
C PRO A 123 2.58 7.92 20.33
N ASP A 124 1.94 8.87 21.02
CA ASP A 124 0.97 8.65 22.10
C ASP A 124 -0.41 8.17 21.62
N ASP A 125 -0.79 8.37 20.34
CA ASP A 125 -2.10 7.95 19.82
C ASP A 125 -2.22 6.41 19.63
N CYS A 126 -1.12 5.67 19.85
CA CYS A 126 -1.10 4.20 19.82
C CYS A 126 -1.47 3.54 21.17
N GLN A 127 -1.75 4.30 22.23
CA GLN A 127 -2.18 3.75 23.52
C GLN A 127 -3.69 3.93 23.72
N GLY A 128 -4.49 3.09 23.08
CA GLY A 128 -5.94 3.21 23.18
C GLY A 128 -6.72 1.99 22.72
N GLY A 129 -6.23 0.78 23.03
CA GLY A 129 -6.99 -0.45 22.85
C GLY A 129 -7.05 -1.24 24.15
N SER A 130 -8.17 -1.18 24.86
CA SER A 130 -8.48 -2.13 25.94
C SER A 130 -8.27 -3.56 25.43
N PRO A 131 -7.67 -4.46 26.23
CA PRO A 131 -7.41 -5.82 25.81
C PRO A 131 -8.75 -6.54 25.60
N VAL A 132 -9.12 -6.78 24.34
CA VAL A 132 -10.20 -7.70 24.01
C VAL A 132 -9.76 -9.08 24.50
N SER A 133 -10.47 -9.57 25.50
CA SER A 133 -10.31 -10.89 26.12
C SER A 133 -10.23 -11.99 25.06
N ARG A 134 -9.13 -12.75 25.09
CA ARG A 134 -8.94 -13.97 24.29
C ARG A 134 -10.10 -14.94 24.54
N PRO A 135 -10.72 -15.54 23.51
CA PRO A 135 -11.58 -16.68 23.72
C PRO A 135 -10.74 -17.88 24.18
N SER A 136 -11.20 -18.52 25.24
CA SER A 136 -10.62 -19.69 25.88
C SER A 136 -10.41 -20.82 24.87
N ARG A 137 -9.17 -21.32 24.75
CA ARG A 137 -8.87 -22.55 24.00
C ARG A 137 -9.59 -23.74 24.65
N PRO A 138 -10.22 -24.65 23.89
CA PRO A 138 -10.73 -25.89 24.47
C PRO A 138 -9.56 -26.78 24.90
N ALA A 139 -9.64 -27.27 26.13
CA ALA A 139 -8.67 -28.16 26.75
C ALA A 139 -8.68 -29.54 26.07
N TRP A 140 -7.75 -29.76 25.14
CA TRP A 140 -7.40 -31.11 24.70
C TRP A 140 -6.56 -31.79 25.79
N ARG A 141 -7.22 -32.55 26.67
CA ARG A 141 -6.54 -33.50 27.56
C ARG A 141 -6.09 -34.70 26.73
N GLY A 142 -4.78 -34.79 26.50
CA GLY A 142 -4.15 -36.01 26.05
C GLY A 142 -4.39 -37.13 27.07
N ARG A 143 -4.82 -38.29 26.59
CA ARG A 143 -4.51 -39.58 27.21
C ARG A 143 -3.33 -40.17 26.42
N ARG A 144 -2.24 -40.44 27.14
CA ARG A 144 -1.17 -41.35 26.72
C ARG A 144 -1.47 -42.73 27.31
N CYS A 145 -0.94 -43.75 26.63
CA CYS A 145 -1.12 -45.20 26.76
C CYS A 145 -2.22 -45.73 25.82
#